data_AF-A0A7W0YNC9-F1
#
_entry.id   AF-A0A7W0YNC9-F1
#
_cell.length_a   1.000
_cell.length_b   1.000
_cell.length_c   1.000
_cell.angle_alpha   90.00
_cell.angle_beta   90.00
_cell.angle_gamma   90.00
#
_symmetry.space_group_name_H-M   'P 1'
#
loop_
_entity.id
_entity.type
_entity.pdbx_description
1 polymer ?
#
loop_
_entity_poly.entity_id
_entity_poly.type
_entity_poly.pdbx_seq_one_letter_code
_entity_poly.pdbx_strand_id
1 'polypeptide(L)' 'MSISGGGSAANQAAWLARLGAAVTFVGRVGDDLIGSALVEELERAGVTVGAARDGRYPTG' A
#
# COMPACT_ATOMS: atom_id res chain seq x y z
N MET A 1 -18.82 1.52 0.61
CA MET A 1 -17.88 2.02 -0.42
C MET A 1 -16.60 1.21 -0.25
N SER A 2 -16.17 0.49 -1.27
CA SER A 2 -14.93 -0.32 -1.21
C SER A 2 -13.78 0.55 -1.72
N ILE A 3 -12.73 0.70 -0.93
CA ILE A 3 -11.46 1.29 -1.37
C ILE A 3 -10.67 0.14 -1.99
N SER A 4 -10.26 0.26 -3.25
CA SER A 4 -9.36 -0.69 -3.92
C SER A 4 -8.04 -0.01 -4.21
N GLY A 5 -6.94 -0.67 -3.88
CA GLY A 5 -5.60 -0.18 -4.16
C GLY A 5 -5.27 0.04 -5.63
N GLY A 6 -4.19 0.77 -5.84
CA GLY A 6 -3.72 1.17 -7.16
C GLY A 6 -2.22 1.46 -7.18
N GLY A 7 -1.71 1.73 -8.38
CA GLY A 7 -0.29 1.98 -8.62
C GLY A 7 0.44 0.73 -9.10
N SER A 8 1.21 0.89 -10.19
CA SER A 8 1.91 -0.22 -10.84
C SER A 8 2.84 -0.98 -9.88
N ALA A 9 3.55 -0.25 -9.01
CA ALA A 9 4.46 -0.85 -8.04
C ALA A 9 3.72 -1.60 -6.91
N ALA A 10 2.60 -1.05 -6.41
CA ALA A 10 1.80 -1.70 -5.38
C ALA A 10 1.18 -3.01 -5.88
N ASN A 11 0.67 -3.01 -7.12
CA ASN A 11 0.14 -4.22 -7.77
C ASN A 11 1.22 -5.30 -7.93
N GLN A 12 2.40 -4.91 -8.42
CA GLN A 12 3.52 -5.85 -8.55
C GLN A 12 3.94 -6.41 -7.19
N ALA A 13 3.98 -5.59 -6.15
CA ALA A 13 4.33 -6.02 -4.81
C ALA A 13 3.34 -7.08 -4.28
N ALA A 14 2.04 -6.83 -4.42
CA ALA A 14 1.00 -7.76 -4.01
C ALA A 14 1.07 -9.10 -4.79
N TRP A 15 1.32 -9.05 -6.11
CA TRP A 15 1.46 -10.28 -6.90
C TRP A 15 2.69 -11.09 -6.51
N LEU A 16 3.84 -10.44 -6.32
CA LEU A 16 5.06 -11.11 -5.90
C LEU A 16 4.92 -11.73 -4.51
N ALA A 17 4.32 -11.01 -3.55
CA ALA A 17 4.06 -11.53 -2.22
C ALA A 17 3.12 -12.76 -2.26
N ARG A 18 2.11 -12.72 -3.13
CA ARG A 18 1.18 -13.84 -3.34
C ARG A 18 1.82 -15.06 -4.02
N LEU A 19 2.92 -14.87 -4.74
CA LEU A 19 3.77 -15.95 -5.25
C LEU A 19 4.78 -16.47 -4.22
N GLY A 20 4.76 -15.94 -2.99
CA GLY A 20 5.63 -16.37 -1.89
C GLY A 20 6.98 -15.64 -1.82
N ALA A 21 7.19 -14.59 -2.62
CA ALA A 21 8.39 -13.78 -2.50
C ALA A 21 8.34 -12.89 -1.25
N ALA A 22 9.49 -12.65 -0.63
CA ALA A 22 9.63 -11.63 0.39
C ALA A 22 9.67 -10.25 -0.29
N VAL A 23 8.66 -9.41 -0.05
CA VAL A 23 8.50 -8.12 -0.70
C VAL A 23 8.40 -7.01 0.34
N THR A 24 9.13 -5.91 0.08
CA THR A 24 8.94 -4.65 0.79
C THR A 24 8.46 -3.59 -0.19
N PHE A 25 7.39 -2.88 0.16
CA PHE A 25 6.89 -1.73 -0.57
C PHE A 25 7.14 -0.44 0.22
N VAL A 26 7.82 0.53 -0.39
CA VAL A 26 8.10 1.84 0.22
C VAL A 26 7.37 2.92 -0.57
N GLY A 27 6.65 3.78 0.13
CA GLY A 27 5.84 4.83 -0.51
C GLY A 27 5.44 5.94 0.45
N ARG A 28 4.55 6.81 -0.03
CA ARG A 28 3.96 7.89 0.75
C ARG A 28 2.45 7.86 0.53
N VAL A 29 1.70 8.01 1.61
CA VAL A 29 0.25 8.16 1.59
C VAL A 29 -0.14 9.40 2.39
N GLY A 30 -1.36 9.91 2.16
CA GLY A 30 -1.92 10.96 2.99
C GLY A 30 -2.18 10.46 4.41
N ASP A 31 -2.28 11.40 5.34
CA ASP A 31 -2.82 11.13 6.68
C ASP A 31 -4.36 11.07 6.64
N ASP A 32 -4.88 10.09 5.90
CA ASP A 32 -6.30 9.88 5.68
C ASP A 32 -6.70 8.39 5.71
N LEU A 33 -8.01 8.15 5.69
CA LEU A 33 -8.57 6.78 5.73
C LEU A 33 -8.20 5.98 4.48
N ILE A 34 -8.02 6.63 3.33
CA ILE A 34 -7.64 5.97 2.09
C ILE A 34 -6.23 5.42 2.23
N GLY A 35 -5.27 6.26 2.64
CA GLY A 35 -3.89 5.86 2.86
C GLY A 35 -3.77 4.72 3.87
N SER A 36 -4.60 4.77 4.92
CA SER A 36 -4.66 3.69 5.91
C SER A 36 -5.18 2.38 5.32
N ALA A 37 -6.25 2.42 4.53
CA ALA A 37 -6.80 1.25 3.86
C ALA A 37 -5.82 0.64 2.82
N LEU A 38 -5.09 1.49 2.08
CA LEU A 38 -4.11 1.04 1.08
C LEU A 38 -2.91 0.32 1.71
N VAL A 39 -2.39 0.85 2.82
CA VAL A 39 -1.31 0.21 3.58
C VAL A 39 -1.79 -1.15 4.11
N GLU A 40 -2.96 -1.18 4.73
CA GLU A 40 -3.53 -2.41 5.29
C GLU A 40 -3.83 -3.47 4.20
N GLU A 41 -4.26 -3.06 3.00
CA GLU A 41 -4.44 -3.95 1.85
C GLU A 41 -3.13 -4.64 1.44
N LEU A 42 -2.04 -3.89 1.34
CA LEU A 42 -0.72 -4.46 1.00
C LEU A 42 -0.17 -5.37 2.11
N GLU A 43 -0.33 -4.97 3.37
CA GLU A 43 0.07 -5.81 4.51
C GLU A 43 -0.71 -7.13 4.53
N ARG A 44 -2.03 -7.10 4.27
CA ARG A 44 -2.85 -8.32 4.13
C ARG A 44 -2.43 -9.18 2.94
N ALA A 45 -1.84 -8.60 1.90
CA ALA A 45 -1.27 -9.34 0.78
C ALA A 45 0.09 -9.98 1.10
N GLY A 46 0.64 -9.79 2.31
CA GLY A 46 1.93 -10.33 2.74
C GLY A 46 3.12 -9.42 2.41
N VAL A 47 2.87 -8.16 2.05
CA VAL A 47 3.92 -7.18 1.77
C VAL A 47 4.34 -6.48 3.05
N THR A 48 5.65 -6.33 3.29
CA THR A 48 6.14 -5.42 4.34
C THR A 48 6.05 -3.98 3.83
N VAL A 49 5.35 -3.10 4.53
CA VAL A 49 5.10 -1.74 4.05
C VAL A 49 5.87 -0.70 4.87
N GLY A 50 6.64 0.13 4.18
CA GLY A 50 7.27 1.34 4.72
C GLY A 50 6.64 2.58 4.10
N ALA A 51 5.53 3.06 4.67
CA ALA A 51 4.81 4.22 4.14
C ALA A 51 4.98 5.46 5.03
N ALA A 52 5.51 6.55 4.45
CA ALA A 52 5.47 7.86 5.08
C ALA A 52 4.02 8.42 5.05
N ARG A 53 3.59 9.03 6.17
CA ARG A 53 2.31 9.74 6.26
C ARG A 53 2.52 11.23 6.00
N ASP A 54 1.76 11.80 5.07
CA ASP A 54 1.81 13.23 4.75
C ASP A 54 0.50 13.91 5.14
N GLY A 55 0.55 14.81 6.12
CA GLY A 55 -0.61 15.61 6.53
C GLY A 55 -0.91 16.80 5.62
N ARG A 56 -0.05 17.09 4.63
CA ARG A 56 -0.21 18.25 3.73
C ARG A 56 -0.94 17.90 2.44
N TYR A 57 -0.88 16.63 2.02
CA TYR A 57 -1.48 16.16 0.77
C TYR A 57 -2.26 14.87 1.01
N PRO A 58 -3.47 14.74 0.42
CA PRO A 58 -4.23 13.50 0.55
C PRO A 58 -3.55 12.36 -0.20
N THR A 59 -3.99 11.13 0.09
CA THR A 59 -3.65 9.94 -0.68
C THR A 59 -4.09 10.11 -2.13
N GLY A 60 -3.16 9.83 -3.05
CA GLY A 60 -3.36 9.96 -4.49
C GLY A 60 -4.08 8.79 -5.13
#